data_AF-A0A497FFQ4-F1
#
_entry.id   AF-A0A497FFQ4-F1
#
_cell.length_a   1.000
_cell.length_b   1.000
_cell.length_c   1.000
_cell.angle_alpha   90.00
_cell.angle_beta   90.00
_cell.angle_gamma   90.00
#
_symmetry.space_group_name_H-M   'P 1'
#
loop_
_entity.id
_entity.type
_entity.pdbx_description
1 polymer ?
#
loop_
_entity_poly.entity_id
_entity_poly.type
_entity_poly.pdbx_seq_one_letter_code
_entity_poly.pdbx_strand_id
1 'polypeptide(L)' 'MKLLLDTSFILELKKRNERAIEILRREAENAEDVVVSQLTKYELMVGAYYLWLKNRSIKEKIWLDDFLKWVTIAHLS' A
#
# COMPACT_ATOMS: atom_id res chain seq x y z
N MET A 1 10.65 -3.88 15.16
CA MET A 1 9.17 -3.83 15.14
C MET A 1 8.72 -3.77 13.69
N LYS A 2 7.67 -4.50 13.29
CA LYS A 2 7.14 -4.44 11.91
C LYS A 2 6.00 -3.44 11.84
N LEU A 3 6.02 -2.53 10.87
CA LEU A 3 4.97 -1.55 10.64
C LEU A 3 3.96 -2.12 9.64
N LEU A 4 2.78 -2.52 10.12
CA LEU A 4 1.70 -3.02 9.28
C LEU A 4 0.87 -1.86 8.72
N LEU A 5 0.83 -1.73 7.39
CA LEU A 5 0.01 -0.74 6.71
C LEU A 5 -1.35 -1.33 6.33
N ASP A 6 -2.41 -0.64 6.74
CA ASP A 6 -3.78 -0.91 6.30
C ASP A 6 -4.06 -0.31 4.92
N THR A 7 -5.03 -0.88 4.20
CA THR A 7 -5.45 -0.44 2.87
C THR A 7 -5.85 1.03 2.85
N SER A 8 -6.61 1.50 3.86
CA SER A 8 -7.06 2.89 3.90
C SER A 8 -5.89 3.86 4.04
N PHE A 9 -4.89 3.53 4.85
CA PHE A 9 -3.69 4.34 5.04
C PHE A 9 -2.85 4.41 3.75
N ILE A 10 -2.71 3.29 3.05
CA ILE A 10 -2.02 3.22 1.75
C ILE A 10 -2.70 4.14 0.71
N LEU A 11 -4.03 4.18 0.69
CA LEU A 11 -4.76 5.08 -0.21
C LEU A 11 -4.53 6.56 0.12
N GLU A 12 -4.38 6.91 1.40
CA GLU A 12 -4.01 8.28 1.80
C GLU A 12 -2.57 8.64 1.39
N LEU A 13 -1.62 7.70 1.49
CA LEU A 13 -0.27 7.89 0.95
C LEU A 13 -0.30 8.13 -0.56
N LYS A 14 -1.10 7.35 -1.30
CA LYS A 14 -1.27 7.51 -2.75
C LYS A 14 -1.82 8.90 -3.12
N LYS A 15 -2.73 9.45 -2.31
CA LYS A 15 -3.27 10.80 -2.46
C LYS A 15 -2.30 11.91 -2.07
N ARG A 16 -1.07 11.58 -1.65
CA ARG A 16 -0.09 12.52 -1.10
C ARG A 16 -0.60 13.28 0.12
N ASN A 17 -1.33 12.59 0.99
CA ASN A 17 -1.75 13.18 2.25
C ASN A 17 -0.51 13.44 3.14
N GLU A 18 -0.17 14.71 3.36
CA GLU A 18 1.04 15.12 4.09
C GLU A 18 1.10 14.52 5.50
N ARG A 19 -0.04 14.43 6.18
CA ARG A 19 -0.11 13.83 7.53
C ARG A 19 0.19 12.33 7.49
N ALA A 20 -0.31 11.62 6.49
CA ALA A 20 0.00 10.19 6.33
C ALA A 20 1.48 9.97 6.01
N ILE A 21 2.07 10.83 5.17
CA ILE A 21 3.50 10.79 4.83
C ILE A 21 4.37 11.05 6.07
N GLU A 22 4.03 12.07 6.86
CA GLU A 22 4.76 12.41 8.10
C GLU A 22 4.68 11.29 9.12
N ILE A 23 3.49 10.71 9.34
CA ILE A 23 3.30 9.56 10.22
C ILE A 23 4.13 8.37 9.72
N LEU A 24 4.08 8.06 8.42
CA LEU A 24 4.87 6.96 7.87
C LEU A 24 6.36 7.17 8.10
N ARG A 25 6.89 8.38 7.86
CA ARG A 25 8.31 8.69 8.09
C ARG A 25 8.69 8.47 9.55
N ARG A 26 7.91 9.02 10.49
CA ARG A 26 8.18 8.92 11.92
C ARG A 26 8.14 7.47 12.44
N GLU A 27 7.13 6.71 12.03
CA GLU A 27 6.98 5.33 12.48
C GLU A 27 7.99 4.39 11.78
N ALA A 28 8.35 4.68 10.52
CA ALA A 28 9.34 3.90 9.77
C ALA A 28 10.77 4.05 10.33
N GLU A 29 11.13 5.18 10.95
CA GLU A 29 12.45 5.36 11.61
C GLU A 29 12.73 4.32 12.68
N ASN A 30 11.69 3.80 13.33
CA ASN A 30 11.80 2.79 14.38
C ASN A 30 11.34 1.38 13.92
N ALA A 31 10.94 1.27 12.65
CA ALA A 31 10.48 0.02 12.08
C ALA A 31 11.64 -0.74 11.42
N GLU A 32 11.67 -2.05 11.65
CA GLU A 32 12.63 -2.95 11.01
C GLU A 32 12.18 -3.29 9.58
N ASP A 33 10.87 -3.31 9.35
CA ASP A 33 10.25 -3.70 8.09
C ASP A 33 8.88 -3.03 7.97
N VAL A 34 8.47 -2.75 6.74
CA VAL A 34 7.13 -2.24 6.42
C VAL A 34 6.37 -3.35 5.71
N VAL A 35 5.24 -3.74 6.30
CA VAL A 35 4.51 -4.91 5.88
C VAL A 35 3.06 -4.57 5.51
N VAL A 36 2.48 -5.37 4.63
CA VAL A 36 1.04 -5.38 4.35
C VAL A 36 0.51 -6.79 4.51
N SER A 37 -0.75 -6.92 4.91
CA SER A 37 -1.38 -8.23 5.00
C SER A 37 -1.68 -8.80 3.61
N GLN A 38 -1.82 -10.13 3.50
CA GLN A 38 -2.36 -10.77 2.29
C GLN A 38 -3.75 -10.20 1.92
N LEU A 39 -4.58 -9.85 2.91
CA LEU A 39 -5.90 -9.25 2.68
C LEU A 39 -5.78 -7.85 2.06
N THR A 40 -4.91 -7.00 2.62
CA THR A 40 -4.59 -5.67 2.07
C THR A 40 -4.10 -5.74 0.63
N LYS A 41 -3.20 -6.70 0.33
CA LYS A 41 -2.75 -6.95 -1.04
C LYS A 41 -3.93 -7.29 -1.95
N TYR A 42 -4.82 -8.19 -1.52
CA TYR A 42 -6.00 -8.56 -2.28
C TYR A 42 -6.92 -7.37 -2.55
N GLU A 43 -7.22 -6.56 -1.55
CA GLU A 43 -8.05 -5.36 -1.67
C GLU A 43 -7.48 -4.36 -2.69
N LEU A 44 -6.17 -4.11 -2.62
CA LEU A 44 -5.47 -3.23 -3.57
C LEU A 44 -5.50 -3.79 -5.00
N MET A 45 -5.32 -5.10 -5.18
CA MET A 45 -5.41 -5.77 -6.48
C MET A 45 -6.81 -5.64 -7.09
N VAL A 46 -7.85 -5.90 -6.31
CA VAL A 46 -9.25 -5.75 -6.76
C VAL A 46 -9.55 -4.30 -7.14
N GLY A 47 -9.12 -3.35 -6.31
CA GLY A 47 -9.29 -1.92 -6.59
C GLY A 47 -8.58 -1.48 -7.87
N ALA A 48 -7.32 -1.89 -8.06
CA ALA A 48 -6.55 -1.58 -9.27
C ALA A 48 -7.17 -2.19 -10.53
N TYR A 49 -7.64 -3.44 -10.45
CA TYR A 49 -8.34 -4.11 -11.56
C TYR A 49 -9.63 -3.37 -11.95
N TYR A 50 -10.44 -2.99 -10.96
CA TYR A 50 -11.67 -2.23 -11.19
C TYR A 50 -11.38 -0.88 -11.87
N LEU A 51 -10.38 -0.14 -11.38
CA LEU A 51 -9.99 1.15 -11.98
C LEU A 51 -9.40 0.98 -13.39
N TRP A 52 -8.68 -0.11 -13.66
CA TRP A 52 -8.20 -0.42 -15.00
C TRP A 52 -9.36 -0.65 -15.96
N LEU A 53 -10.34 -1.49 -15.60
CA LEU A 53 -11.54 -1.71 -16.43
C LEU A 53 -12.31 -0.42 -16.67
N LYS A 54 -12.48 0.40 -15.62
CA LYS A 54 -13.23 1.66 -15.68
C LYS A 54 -12.54 2.70 -16.57
N ASN A 55 -11.22 2.86 -16.44
CA ASN A 55 -10.48 3.96 -17.06
C ASN A 55 -9.67 3.54 -18.31
N ARG A 56 -9.63 2.23 -18.65
CA ARG A 56 -8.77 1.63 -19.68
C ARG A 56 -7.30 2.03 -19.58
N SER A 57 -6.81 2.20 -18.36
CA SER A 57 -5.46 2.70 -18.07
C SER A 57 -4.71 1.73 -17.16
N ILE A 58 -3.45 1.43 -17.51
CA ILE A 58 -2.57 0.54 -16.74
C ILE A 58 -1.88 1.25 -15.56
N LYS A 59 -2.05 2.56 -15.41
CA LYS A 59 -1.36 3.37 -14.38
C LYS A 59 -1.52 2.80 -12.96
N GLU A 60 -2.72 2.34 -12.63
CA GLU A 60 -3.02 1.76 -11.31
C GLU A 60 -2.29 0.44 -11.08
N LYS A 61 -2.15 -0.39 -12.12
CA LYS A 61 -1.38 -1.63 -12.07
C LYS A 61 0.11 -1.36 -11.89
N ILE A 62 0.67 -0.40 -12.64
CA ILE A 62 2.09 -0.03 -12.51
C ILE A 62 2.37 0.47 -11.09
N TRP A 63 1.54 1.39 -10.59
CA TRP A 63 1.66 1.89 -9.22
C TRP A 63 1.59 0.77 -8.19
N LEU A 64 0.65 -0.17 -8.34
CA LEU A 64 0.52 -1.30 -7.43
C LEU A 64 1.74 -2.24 -7.49
N ASP A 65 2.22 -2.56 -8.69
CA ASP A 65 3.39 -3.43 -8.88
C ASP A 65 4.64 -2.80 -8.23
N ASP A 66 4.80 -1.48 -8.31
CA ASP A 66 5.92 -0.78 -7.67
C ASP A 66 5.75 -0.66 -6.15
N PHE A 67 4.53 -0.41 -5.66
CA PHE A 67 4.24 -0.41 -4.22
C PHE A 67 4.50 -1.78 -3.59
N LEU A 68 4.06 -2.87 -4.23
CA LEU A 68 4.23 -4.23 -3.71
C LEU A 68 5.69 -4.72 -3.71
N LYS A 69 6.59 -4.10 -4.49
CA LYS A 69 8.04 -4.35 -4.39
C LYS A 69 8.68 -3.68 -3.19
N TRP A 70 8.05 -2.63 -2.65
CA TRP A 70 8.59 -1.86 -1.53
C TRP A 70 8.20 -2.43 -0.16
N VAL A 71 7.07 -3.14 -0.07
CA VAL A 71 6.57 -3.73 1.18
C VAL A 71 6.79 -5.24 1.23
N THR A 72 6.92 -5.77 2.44
CA THR A 72 6.87 -7.22 2.68
C THR A 72 5.43 -7.70 2.85
N ILE A 73 5.06 -8.79 2.19
CA ILE A 73 3.72 -9.39 2.37
C ILE A 73 3.71 -10.32 3.57
N ALA A 74 2.97 -9.95 4.61
CA ALA A 74 2.83 -10.73 5.82
C ALA A 74 1.65 -11.72 5.73
N HIS A 75 1.91 -12.97 6.11
CA HIS A 75 0.87 -13.92 6.45
C HIS A 75 0.46 -13.66 7.90
N LEU A 76 -0.78 -13.22 8.11
CA LEU A 76 -1.35 -13.12 9.45
C LEU A 76 -1.75 -14.55 9.84
N SER A 77 -0.93 -15.16 10.71
CA SER A 77 -1.18 -16.46 11.35
C SER A 77 -1.97 -16.30 12.63
#